data_AF-A0A2V1DTN2-F1
#
_entry.id   AF-A0A2V1DTN2-F1
#
_cell.length_a   1.000
_cell.length_b   1.000
_cell.length_c   1.000
_cell.angle_alpha   90.00
_cell.angle_beta   90.00
_cell.angle_gamma   90.00
#
_symmetry.space_group_name_H-M   'P 1'
#
loop_
_entity.id
_entity.type
_entity.pdbx_description
1 polymer ?
#
loop_
_entity_poly.entity_id
_entity_poly.type
_entity_poly.pdbx_seq_one_letter_code
_entity_poly.pdbx_strand_id
1 'polypeptide(L)'
;MRLIIRDDPQAASKYIADYIIERIKTFNPTPERPFVLGLPTGSSPILIYQNLVQRHKAGEISFRHVVTFNMDEYVGIPREHPESYHSFMYKHFFSHVDVRPENINILNGNAVDLEAECQAYEDKIKAAGGIELFLGGIGPDGHIAFNEPGSSLKSRTRVKTLAYDTILANSRFFGNNLDQVPRMALTVGVETVLEAREVVIIITGAHKALALQKCIEEGVNHMWTLSSLQLHPHPFIIVDEDATLELKVKTVKYFKSIEKVGNELGFRQMLPRKRDSLAEDQLSHFVPQQPSQQTEKQGSELTLAVPKLDVSRSASPVLGPMSARIEDKDASAAAMQALDALGDEPQLAPMSARVEA
;
A
#
# COMPACT_ATOMS: atom_id res chain seq x y z
N MET A 1 -6.51 3.66 6.48
CA MET A 1 -5.16 3.71 5.87
C MET A 1 -4.17 4.27 6.88
N ARG A 2 -2.95 3.73 6.89
CA ARG A 2 -1.79 4.33 7.59
C ARG A 2 -0.81 4.86 6.55
N LEU A 3 -0.37 6.11 6.71
CA LEU A 3 0.72 6.69 5.95
C LEU A 3 1.82 7.08 6.93
N ILE A 4 3.03 6.55 6.72
CA ILE A 4 4.20 6.82 7.54
C ILE A 4 5.24 7.50 6.69
N ILE A 5 5.75 8.62 7.19
CA ILE A 5 6.68 9.49 6.47
C ILE A 5 8.02 9.41 7.19
N ARG A 6 9.08 9.15 6.43
CA ARG A 6 10.46 9.12 6.90
C ARG A 6 11.31 10.09 6.11
N ASP A 7 12.45 10.47 6.67
CA ASP A 7 13.29 11.51 6.11
C ASP A 7 13.84 11.11 4.72
N ASP A 8 14.21 9.85 4.55
CA ASP A 8 14.88 9.35 3.35
C ASP A 8 14.50 7.89 3.00
N PRO A 9 14.88 7.40 1.79
CA PRO A 9 14.60 6.03 1.37
C PRO A 9 15.17 4.95 2.29
N GLN A 10 16.30 5.20 2.94
CA GLN A 10 16.95 4.25 3.85
C GLN A 10 16.14 4.08 5.13
N ALA A 11 15.69 5.18 5.74
CA ALA A 11 14.84 5.19 6.92
C ALA A 11 13.47 4.55 6.63
N ALA A 12 12.87 4.87 5.47
CA ALA A 12 11.63 4.23 5.02
C ALA A 12 11.80 2.71 4.85
N SER A 13 12.87 2.28 4.18
CA SER A 13 13.15 0.86 3.93
C SER A 13 13.47 0.08 5.20
N LYS A 14 14.27 0.67 6.10
CA LYS A 14 14.58 0.07 7.40
C LYS A 14 13.30 -0.12 8.22
N TYR A 15 12.42 0.88 8.24
CA TYR A 15 11.16 0.80 8.97
C TYR A 15 10.27 -0.33 8.47
N ILE A 16 10.15 -0.53 7.14
CA ILE A 16 9.41 -1.68 6.59
C ILE A 16 10.09 -2.99 6.96
N ALA A 17 11.42 -3.10 6.86
CA ALA A 17 12.12 -4.33 7.22
C ALA A 17 11.90 -4.71 8.69
N ASP A 18 11.97 -3.74 9.61
CA ASP A 18 11.67 -3.93 11.03
C ASP A 18 10.22 -4.37 11.24
N TYR A 19 9.27 -3.77 10.48
CA TYR A 19 7.86 -4.15 10.53
C TYR A 19 7.61 -5.59 10.04
N ILE A 20 8.20 -6.00 8.92
CA ILE A 20 8.09 -7.36 8.40
C ILE A 20 8.65 -8.37 9.41
N ILE A 21 9.80 -8.07 10.02
CA ILE A 21 10.39 -8.92 11.06
C ILE A 21 9.46 -9.04 12.27
N GLU A 22 8.89 -7.92 12.76
CA GLU A 22 7.93 -7.93 13.85
C GLU A 22 6.70 -8.78 13.50
N ARG A 23 6.20 -8.68 12.27
CA ARG A 23 5.05 -9.46 11.79
C ARG A 23 5.32 -10.95 11.74
N ILE A 24 6.45 -11.35 11.18
CA ILE A 24 6.83 -12.76 11.13
C ILE A 24 7.02 -13.30 12.56
N LYS A 25 7.70 -12.57 13.44
CA LYS A 25 7.90 -12.99 14.85
C LYS A 25 6.59 -13.11 15.62
N THR A 26 5.70 -12.13 15.49
CA THR A 26 4.41 -12.12 16.18
C THR A 26 3.50 -13.22 15.66
N PHE A 27 3.56 -13.53 14.37
CA PHE A 27 2.81 -14.62 13.77
C PHE A 27 3.34 -16.00 14.22
N ASN A 28 4.63 -16.09 14.52
CA ASN A 28 5.33 -17.30 14.97
C ASN A 28 5.09 -18.51 14.05
N PRO A 29 5.59 -18.47 12.79
CA PRO A 29 5.25 -19.46 11.78
C PRO A 29 5.85 -20.84 12.08
N THR A 30 5.10 -21.88 11.74
CA THR A 30 5.50 -23.29 11.83
C THR A 30 5.38 -23.95 10.45
N PRO A 31 5.84 -25.21 10.25
CA PRO A 31 5.61 -25.91 8.98
C PRO A 31 4.12 -26.01 8.59
N GLU A 32 3.24 -26.19 9.56
CA GLU A 32 1.78 -26.36 9.37
C GLU A 32 1.06 -25.02 9.23
N ARG A 33 1.68 -23.94 9.73
CA ARG A 33 1.15 -22.58 9.67
C ARG A 33 2.25 -21.62 9.22
N PRO A 34 2.61 -21.61 7.93
CA PRO A 34 3.64 -20.73 7.42
C PRO A 34 3.14 -19.27 7.38
N PHE A 35 4.09 -18.33 7.41
CA PHE A 35 3.80 -16.92 7.13
C PHE A 35 3.84 -16.69 5.62
N VAL A 36 2.73 -16.30 4.99
CA VAL A 36 2.65 -16.10 3.55
C VAL A 36 2.94 -14.63 3.19
N LEU A 37 4.02 -14.40 2.44
CA LEU A 37 4.56 -13.07 2.14
C LEU A 37 4.53 -12.79 0.63
N GLY A 38 3.76 -11.78 0.21
CA GLY A 38 3.80 -11.23 -1.13
C GLY A 38 5.00 -10.30 -1.31
N LEU A 39 5.75 -10.42 -2.41
CA LEU A 39 7.00 -9.69 -2.64
C LEU A 39 7.05 -8.98 -4.01
N PRO A 40 7.55 -7.73 -4.07
CA PRO A 40 7.77 -7.01 -5.33
C PRO A 40 9.22 -7.12 -5.81
N THR A 41 9.47 -6.69 -7.04
CA THR A 41 10.82 -6.43 -7.56
C THR A 41 11.05 -4.93 -7.78
N GLY A 42 12.09 -4.57 -8.55
CA GLY A 42 12.44 -3.18 -8.85
C GLY A 42 13.36 -2.54 -7.83
N SER A 43 13.66 -1.26 -8.02
CA SER A 43 14.67 -0.55 -7.21
C SER A 43 14.23 -0.26 -5.78
N SER A 44 12.96 0.07 -5.56
CA SER A 44 12.42 0.44 -4.25
C SER A 44 12.60 -0.63 -3.15
N PRO A 45 12.34 -1.93 -3.38
CA PRO A 45 12.50 -2.93 -2.32
C PRO A 45 13.94 -3.38 -2.06
N ILE A 46 14.94 -2.98 -2.87
CA ILE A 46 16.34 -3.46 -2.70
C ILE A 46 16.87 -3.16 -1.30
N LEU A 47 16.67 -1.94 -0.80
CA LEU A 47 17.11 -1.56 0.54
C LEU A 47 16.37 -2.35 1.64
N ILE A 48 15.10 -2.70 1.42
CA ILE A 48 14.33 -3.55 2.34
C ILE A 48 14.95 -4.95 2.40
N TYR A 49 15.24 -5.55 1.23
CA TYR A 49 15.88 -6.87 1.17
C TYR A 49 17.26 -6.87 1.82
N GLN A 50 18.08 -5.84 1.61
CA GLN A 50 19.38 -5.72 2.26
C GLN A 50 19.26 -5.70 3.80
N ASN A 51 18.29 -4.94 4.34
CA ASN A 51 18.01 -4.95 5.76
C ASN A 51 17.55 -6.34 6.24
N LEU A 52 16.58 -6.98 5.57
CA LEU A 52 16.11 -8.32 5.96
C LEU A 52 17.23 -9.36 5.95
N VAL A 53 18.11 -9.33 4.94
CA VAL A 53 19.29 -10.19 4.84
C VAL A 53 20.26 -9.93 5.99
N GLN A 54 20.55 -8.68 6.30
CA GLN A 54 21.44 -8.33 7.41
C GLN A 54 20.89 -8.86 8.75
N ARG A 55 19.58 -8.68 8.99
CA ARG A 55 18.90 -9.11 10.22
C ARG A 55 18.84 -10.64 10.32
N HIS A 56 18.69 -11.33 9.20
CA HIS A 56 18.81 -12.79 9.14
C HIS A 56 20.21 -13.27 9.49
N LYS A 57 21.25 -12.68 8.88
CA LYS A 57 22.66 -13.02 9.14
C LYS A 57 23.08 -12.74 10.59
N ALA A 58 22.42 -11.78 11.25
CA ALA A 58 22.59 -11.51 12.68
C ALA A 58 21.84 -12.51 13.59
N GLY A 59 21.13 -13.49 13.04
CA GLY A 59 20.37 -14.49 13.80
C GLY A 59 19.03 -14.00 14.34
N GLU A 60 18.55 -12.85 13.86
CA GLU A 60 17.39 -12.19 14.46
C GLU A 60 16.06 -12.57 13.83
N ILE A 61 16.07 -13.21 12.66
CA ILE A 61 14.88 -13.68 11.96
C ILE A 61 15.22 -14.91 11.11
N SER A 62 14.26 -15.83 10.94
CA SER A 62 14.33 -16.97 10.03
C SER A 62 13.17 -16.93 9.05
N PHE A 63 13.43 -17.33 7.82
CA PHE A 63 12.49 -17.46 6.71
C PHE A 63 12.15 -18.93 6.40
N ARG A 64 12.60 -19.88 7.21
CA ARG A 64 12.37 -21.32 7.02
C ARG A 64 10.89 -21.72 6.92
N HIS A 65 10.03 -21.00 7.63
CA HIS A 65 8.57 -21.21 7.62
C HIS A 65 7.83 -20.04 6.97
N VAL A 66 8.51 -19.29 6.09
CA VAL A 66 7.89 -18.29 5.22
C VAL A 66 7.64 -18.93 3.86
N VAL A 67 6.47 -18.65 3.28
CA VAL A 67 6.11 -18.96 1.88
C VAL A 67 6.00 -17.65 1.14
N THR A 68 6.66 -17.53 -0.01
CA THR A 68 6.69 -16.29 -0.78
C THR A 68 5.92 -16.40 -2.09
N PHE A 69 5.29 -15.30 -2.49
CA PHE A 69 4.66 -15.13 -3.79
C PHE A 69 5.12 -13.80 -4.39
N ASN A 70 5.79 -13.85 -5.53
CA ASN A 70 6.13 -12.64 -6.28
C ASN A 70 4.93 -12.09 -7.04
N MET A 71 4.93 -10.77 -7.28
CA MET A 71 3.87 -10.07 -8.02
C MET A 71 3.80 -10.47 -9.49
N ASP A 72 4.95 -10.66 -10.13
CA ASP A 72 5.03 -10.70 -11.59
C ASP A 72 6.31 -11.40 -12.08
N GLU A 73 6.32 -11.72 -13.37
CA GLU A 73 7.49 -12.15 -14.15
C GLU A 73 7.28 -11.78 -15.63
N TYR A 74 8.35 -11.45 -16.34
CA TYR A 74 8.27 -11.17 -17.77
C TYR A 74 7.96 -12.43 -18.58
N VAL A 75 7.14 -12.28 -19.63
CA VAL A 75 6.86 -13.37 -20.57
C VAL A 75 7.99 -13.49 -21.59
N GLY A 76 8.46 -14.72 -21.81
CA GLY A 76 9.46 -15.05 -22.84
C GLY A 76 10.91 -14.68 -22.50
N ILE A 77 11.18 -14.17 -21.30
CA ILE A 77 12.56 -13.95 -20.83
C ILE A 77 13.12 -15.26 -20.26
N PRO A 78 14.35 -15.69 -20.58
CA PRO A 78 14.95 -16.85 -19.93
C PRO A 78 14.99 -16.67 -18.41
N ARG A 79 14.67 -17.73 -17.65
CA ARG A 79 14.60 -17.70 -16.19
C ARG A 79 15.94 -17.29 -15.54
N GLU A 80 17.04 -17.63 -16.19
CA GLU A 80 18.41 -17.33 -15.74
C GLU A 80 18.91 -15.99 -16.28
N HIS A 81 18.13 -15.29 -17.11
CA HIS A 81 18.50 -13.96 -17.59
C HIS A 81 18.70 -13.02 -16.40
N PRO A 82 19.76 -12.17 -16.37
CA PRO A 82 20.07 -11.33 -15.22
C PRO A 82 18.94 -10.38 -14.82
N GLU A 83 18.14 -9.94 -15.80
CA GLU A 83 16.99 -9.04 -15.60
C GLU A 83 15.63 -9.76 -15.46
N SER A 84 15.60 -11.09 -15.40
CA SER A 84 14.38 -11.80 -15.00
C SER A 84 14.08 -11.52 -13.53
N TYR A 85 12.81 -11.55 -13.15
CA TYR A 85 12.42 -11.34 -11.75
C TYR A 85 12.80 -12.52 -10.88
N HIS A 86 12.91 -13.71 -11.47
CA HIS A 86 13.57 -14.86 -10.86
C HIS A 86 15.03 -14.53 -10.46
N SER A 87 15.88 -14.10 -11.40
CA SER A 87 17.28 -13.72 -11.10
C SER A 87 17.37 -12.58 -10.10
N PHE A 88 16.51 -11.56 -10.22
CA PHE A 88 16.44 -10.44 -9.28
C PHE A 88 16.24 -10.93 -7.84
N MET A 89 15.23 -11.78 -7.61
CA MET A 89 14.90 -12.25 -6.27
C MET A 89 16.00 -13.11 -5.66
N TYR A 90 16.63 -13.97 -6.45
CA TYR A 90 17.77 -14.76 -5.97
C TYR A 90 19.00 -13.90 -5.68
N LYS A 91 19.29 -12.91 -6.53
CA LYS A 91 20.41 -11.98 -6.35
C LYS A 91 20.26 -11.14 -5.07
N HIS A 92 19.07 -10.60 -4.84
CA HIS A 92 18.85 -9.62 -3.77
C HIS A 92 18.37 -10.22 -2.45
N PHE A 93 17.73 -11.40 -2.47
CA PHE A 93 17.09 -11.91 -1.27
C PHE A 93 17.26 -13.43 -1.06
N PHE A 94 16.71 -14.28 -1.94
CA PHE A 94 16.54 -15.71 -1.64
C PHE A 94 17.85 -16.48 -1.44
N SER A 95 18.95 -16.08 -2.09
CA SER A 95 20.26 -16.74 -1.90
C SER A 95 20.95 -16.38 -0.58
N HIS A 96 20.40 -15.42 0.18
CA HIS A 96 21.03 -14.85 1.37
C HIS A 96 20.26 -15.11 2.66
N VAL A 97 19.15 -15.85 2.58
CA VAL A 97 18.29 -16.22 3.72
C VAL A 97 17.93 -17.70 3.70
N ASP A 98 17.45 -18.23 4.82
CA ASP A 98 17.10 -19.64 4.99
C ASP A 98 15.67 -20.00 4.52
N VAL A 99 15.13 -19.28 3.53
CA VAL A 99 13.87 -19.64 2.87
C VAL A 99 14.05 -20.95 2.11
N ARG A 100 13.05 -21.84 2.20
CA ARG A 100 13.11 -23.14 1.52
C ARG A 100 12.74 -22.99 0.04
N PRO A 101 13.46 -23.60 -0.91
CA PRO A 101 13.16 -23.45 -2.34
C PRO A 101 11.72 -23.83 -2.72
N GLU A 102 11.16 -24.86 -2.09
CA GLU A 102 9.76 -25.30 -2.30
C GLU A 102 8.72 -24.28 -1.82
N ASN A 103 9.13 -23.32 -0.98
CA ASN A 103 8.27 -22.26 -0.47
C ASN A 103 8.34 -20.98 -1.33
N ILE A 104 9.18 -20.96 -2.37
CA ILE A 104 9.33 -19.82 -3.27
C ILE A 104 8.40 -19.98 -4.47
N ASN A 105 7.48 -19.03 -4.65
CA ASN A 105 6.58 -19.00 -5.80
C ASN A 105 6.82 -17.72 -6.62
N ILE A 106 7.15 -17.92 -7.90
CA ILE A 106 7.28 -16.87 -8.91
C ILE A 106 6.56 -17.39 -10.16
N LEU A 107 5.79 -16.53 -10.82
CA LEU A 107 5.09 -16.85 -12.07
C LEU A 107 6.07 -17.35 -13.14
N ASN A 108 5.71 -18.41 -13.86
CA ASN A 108 6.51 -18.91 -14.97
C ASN A 108 6.15 -18.21 -16.29
N GLY A 109 6.85 -17.12 -16.60
CA GLY A 109 6.68 -16.38 -17.86
C GLY A 109 7.04 -17.15 -19.15
N ASN A 110 7.57 -18.38 -19.04
CA ASN A 110 7.86 -19.26 -20.18
C ASN A 110 6.97 -20.51 -20.21
N ALA A 111 5.87 -20.53 -19.45
CA ALA A 111 4.89 -21.61 -19.53
C ALA A 111 4.30 -21.69 -20.94
N VAL A 112 3.99 -22.92 -21.38
CA VAL A 112 3.35 -23.17 -22.69
C VAL A 112 1.95 -22.55 -22.73
N ASP A 113 1.21 -22.70 -21.63
CA ASP A 113 -0.10 -22.08 -21.43
C ASP A 113 0.01 -21.07 -20.28
N LEU A 114 0.04 -19.80 -20.65
CA LEU A 114 0.20 -18.70 -19.72
C LEU A 114 -1.05 -18.46 -18.87
N GLU A 115 -2.25 -18.75 -19.39
CA GLU A 115 -3.50 -18.61 -18.64
C GLU A 115 -3.62 -19.69 -17.57
N ALA A 116 -3.26 -20.93 -17.92
CA ALA A 116 -3.19 -22.03 -16.97
C ALA A 116 -2.17 -21.77 -15.85
N GLU A 117 -1.00 -21.18 -16.18
CA GLU A 117 -0.01 -20.76 -15.17
C GLU A 117 -0.60 -19.71 -14.22
N CYS A 118 -1.30 -18.70 -14.73
CA CYS A 118 -1.95 -17.69 -13.89
C CYS A 118 -3.01 -18.30 -12.95
N GLN A 119 -3.85 -19.21 -13.45
CA GLN A 119 -4.85 -19.89 -12.62
C GLN A 119 -4.20 -20.77 -11.55
N ALA A 120 -3.17 -21.54 -11.92
CA ALA A 120 -2.42 -22.37 -10.97
C ALA A 120 -1.75 -21.53 -9.88
N TYR A 121 -1.30 -20.32 -10.20
CA TYR A 121 -0.71 -19.39 -9.23
C TYR A 121 -1.74 -18.91 -8.19
N GLU A 122 -2.95 -18.55 -8.63
CA GLU A 122 -4.07 -18.20 -7.74
C GLU A 122 -4.48 -19.37 -6.84
N ASP A 123 -4.55 -20.58 -7.40
CA ASP A 123 -4.87 -21.78 -6.64
C ASP A 123 -3.81 -22.09 -5.57
N LYS A 124 -2.53 -21.86 -5.87
CA LYS A 124 -1.43 -21.97 -4.88
C LYS A 124 -1.56 -20.94 -3.76
N ILE A 125 -1.89 -19.67 -4.07
CA ILE A 125 -2.13 -18.64 -3.05
C ILE A 125 -3.28 -19.08 -2.12
N LYS A 126 -4.38 -19.57 -2.70
CA LYS A 126 -5.52 -20.06 -1.94
C LYS A 126 -5.18 -21.28 -1.09
N ALA A 127 -4.43 -22.24 -1.63
CA ALA A 127 -3.97 -23.42 -0.91
C ALA A 127 -3.03 -23.08 0.27
N ALA A 128 -2.28 -21.98 0.17
CA ALA A 128 -1.46 -21.45 1.26
C ALA A 128 -2.28 -20.70 2.34
N GLY A 129 -3.60 -20.54 2.16
CA GLY A 129 -4.48 -19.83 3.11
C GLY A 129 -4.59 -18.33 2.88
N GLY A 130 -4.17 -17.85 1.69
CA GLY A 130 -4.10 -16.43 1.36
C GLY A 130 -2.82 -15.76 1.85
N ILE A 131 -2.61 -14.52 1.41
CA ILE A 131 -1.39 -13.75 1.73
C ILE A 131 -1.57 -13.03 3.07
N GLU A 132 -0.64 -13.21 4.01
CA GLU A 132 -0.67 -12.56 5.32
C GLU A 132 -0.22 -11.10 5.24
N LEU A 133 0.84 -10.84 4.46
CA LEU A 133 1.34 -9.50 4.19
C LEU A 133 1.79 -9.43 2.74
N PHE A 134 1.28 -8.48 1.98
CA PHE A 134 1.71 -8.23 0.61
C PHE A 134 2.55 -6.95 0.57
N LEU A 135 3.86 -7.08 0.36
CA LEU A 135 4.73 -5.95 0.10
C LEU A 135 4.64 -5.55 -1.38
N GLY A 136 4.41 -4.28 -1.66
CA GLY A 136 4.33 -3.74 -3.00
C GLY A 136 5.10 -2.43 -3.14
N GLY A 137 5.32 -2.02 -4.39
CA GLY A 137 5.73 -0.67 -4.76
C GLY A 137 4.66 -0.02 -5.63
N ILE A 138 4.96 1.18 -6.12
CA ILE A 138 4.11 1.91 -7.08
C ILE A 138 4.91 2.29 -8.31
N GLY A 139 4.30 2.22 -9.50
CA GLY A 139 4.80 2.86 -10.71
C GLY A 139 4.67 4.39 -10.67
N PRO A 140 5.40 5.15 -11.51
CA PRO A 140 5.19 6.60 -11.64
C PRO A 140 3.80 6.98 -12.20
N ASP A 141 3.12 6.03 -12.82
CA ASP A 141 1.74 6.08 -13.34
C ASP A 141 0.70 5.51 -12.35
N GLY A 142 1.11 5.14 -11.13
CA GLY A 142 0.23 4.59 -10.11
C GLY A 142 -0.06 3.10 -10.21
N HIS A 143 0.64 2.34 -11.07
CA HIS A 143 0.42 0.89 -11.13
C HIS A 143 0.89 0.17 -9.86
N ILE A 144 0.19 -0.91 -9.50
CA ILE A 144 0.65 -1.93 -8.57
C ILE A 144 0.91 -3.24 -9.32
N ALA A 145 2.07 -3.88 -9.10
CA ALA A 145 2.59 -4.91 -10.00
C ALA A 145 2.57 -4.39 -11.46
N PHE A 146 2.36 -5.23 -12.47
CA PHE A 146 2.05 -4.75 -13.83
C PHE A 146 0.56 -4.44 -14.08
N ASN A 147 -0.21 -4.00 -13.07
CA ASN A 147 -1.57 -3.52 -13.29
C ASN A 147 -1.56 -2.09 -13.83
N GLU A 148 -1.19 -1.97 -15.10
CA GLU A 148 -1.08 -0.71 -15.86
C GLU A 148 -2.40 0.09 -15.85
N PRO A 149 -2.36 1.41 -16.08
CA PRO A 149 -3.56 2.25 -16.20
C PRO A 149 -4.63 1.64 -17.13
N GLY A 150 -5.87 1.65 -16.65
CA GLY A 150 -7.02 1.04 -17.32
C GLY A 150 -7.26 -0.43 -16.94
N SER A 151 -6.40 -1.05 -16.12
CA SER A 151 -6.62 -2.40 -15.60
C SER A 151 -7.85 -2.46 -14.68
N SER A 152 -8.65 -3.53 -14.81
CA SER A 152 -9.79 -3.75 -13.90
C SER A 152 -9.32 -3.79 -12.44
N LEU A 153 -10.01 -3.05 -11.58
CA LEU A 153 -9.75 -3.08 -10.13
C LEU A 153 -10.17 -4.40 -9.47
N LYS A 154 -10.97 -5.22 -10.18
CA LYS A 154 -11.32 -6.60 -9.77
C LYS A 154 -10.52 -7.67 -10.53
N SER A 155 -9.41 -7.29 -11.13
CA SER A 155 -8.60 -8.21 -11.93
C SER A 155 -7.98 -9.31 -11.07
N ARG A 156 -7.82 -10.49 -11.67
CA ARG A 156 -7.02 -11.61 -11.15
C ARG A 156 -5.67 -11.68 -11.86
N THR A 157 -4.85 -12.63 -11.44
CA THR A 157 -3.58 -12.98 -12.09
C THR A 157 -3.80 -13.25 -13.57
N ARG A 158 -3.02 -12.62 -14.44
CA ARG A 158 -3.22 -12.68 -15.90
C ARG A 158 -1.96 -12.26 -16.67
N VAL A 159 -1.99 -12.52 -17.97
CA VAL A 159 -1.08 -11.91 -18.94
C VAL A 159 -1.42 -10.42 -19.10
N LYS A 160 -0.42 -9.56 -19.11
CA LYS A 160 -0.59 -8.13 -19.35
C LYS A 160 0.48 -7.61 -20.31
N THR A 161 0.05 -6.89 -21.35
CA THR A 161 0.93 -6.10 -22.21
C THR A 161 1.42 -4.88 -21.44
N LEU A 162 2.73 -4.64 -21.48
CA LEU A 162 3.35 -3.50 -20.82
C LEU A 162 3.05 -2.20 -21.57
N ALA A 163 2.77 -1.13 -20.83
CA ALA A 163 2.62 0.21 -21.40
C ALA A 163 3.96 0.73 -21.92
N TYR A 164 3.93 1.69 -22.85
CA TYR A 164 5.14 2.30 -23.40
C TYR A 164 6.00 2.94 -22.30
N ASP A 165 5.38 3.62 -21.33
CA ASP A 165 6.09 4.25 -20.21
C ASP A 165 6.83 3.22 -19.34
N THR A 166 6.23 2.04 -19.14
CA THR A 166 6.87 0.91 -18.43
C THR A 166 8.05 0.35 -19.22
N ILE A 167 7.90 0.19 -20.54
CA ILE A 167 9.00 -0.24 -21.42
C ILE A 167 10.15 0.78 -21.37
N LEU A 168 9.83 2.07 -21.44
CA LEU A 168 10.81 3.15 -21.36
C LEU A 168 11.53 3.14 -20.01
N ALA A 169 10.79 3.06 -18.90
CA ALA A 169 11.35 3.03 -17.55
C ALA A 169 12.24 1.80 -17.31
N ASN A 170 11.87 0.64 -17.86
CA ASN A 170 12.60 -0.61 -17.65
C ASN A 170 13.79 -0.78 -18.62
N SER A 171 13.81 -0.05 -19.74
CA SER A 171 14.91 -0.10 -20.72
C SER A 171 16.29 0.13 -20.11
N ARG A 172 16.38 0.91 -19.01
CA ARG A 172 17.63 1.13 -18.25
C ARG A 172 18.28 -0.16 -17.75
N PHE A 173 17.50 -1.22 -17.53
CA PHE A 173 17.97 -2.55 -17.15
C PHE A 173 18.43 -3.38 -18.35
N PHE A 174 17.94 -3.05 -19.55
CA PHE A 174 18.23 -3.75 -20.81
C PHE A 174 19.18 -2.92 -21.70
N GLY A 175 20.19 -2.30 -21.09
CA GLY A 175 21.20 -1.52 -21.81
C GLY A 175 20.65 -0.27 -22.52
N ASN A 176 19.54 0.28 -22.05
CA ASN A 176 18.77 1.36 -22.69
C ASN A 176 18.25 1.00 -24.09
N ASN A 177 18.05 -0.29 -24.37
CA ASN A 177 17.47 -0.77 -25.61
C ASN A 177 16.02 -1.24 -25.40
N LEU A 178 15.07 -0.49 -25.98
CA LEU A 178 13.63 -0.78 -25.88
C LEU A 178 13.25 -2.13 -26.50
N ASP A 179 13.96 -2.58 -27.54
CA ASP A 179 13.65 -3.84 -28.23
C ASP A 179 14.02 -5.08 -27.42
N GLN A 180 14.86 -4.92 -26.40
CA GLN A 180 15.24 -6.00 -25.48
C GLN A 180 14.28 -6.13 -24.29
N VAL A 181 13.42 -5.14 -24.07
CA VAL A 181 12.44 -5.19 -22.98
C VAL A 181 11.28 -6.11 -23.38
N PRO A 182 10.94 -7.14 -22.58
CA PRO A 182 9.78 -7.97 -22.85
C PRO A 182 8.50 -7.14 -22.97
N ARG A 183 7.65 -7.45 -23.94
CA ARG A 183 6.41 -6.67 -24.22
C ARG A 183 5.22 -7.10 -23.36
N MET A 184 5.33 -8.24 -22.70
CA MET A 184 4.28 -8.81 -21.85
C MET A 184 4.88 -9.33 -20.56
N ALA A 185 4.05 -9.39 -19.52
CA ALA A 185 4.36 -10.00 -18.24
C ALA A 185 3.16 -10.82 -17.75
N LEU A 186 3.43 -11.82 -16.92
CA LEU A 186 2.44 -12.38 -16.01
C LEU A 186 2.45 -11.52 -14.76
N THR A 187 1.27 -11.20 -14.25
CA THR A 187 1.13 -10.33 -13.08
C THR A 187 -0.07 -10.73 -12.25
N VAL A 188 0.06 -10.65 -10.93
CA VAL A 188 -1.07 -10.74 -10.01
C VAL A 188 -2.07 -9.62 -10.30
N GLY A 189 -3.35 -9.91 -10.08
CA GLY A 189 -4.41 -8.92 -10.26
C GLY A 189 -4.48 -7.90 -9.12
N VAL A 190 -5.20 -6.81 -9.35
CA VAL A 190 -5.49 -5.83 -8.28
C VAL A 190 -6.26 -6.50 -7.14
N GLU A 191 -7.27 -7.31 -7.45
CA GLU A 191 -8.05 -8.03 -6.42
C GLU A 191 -7.18 -9.05 -5.69
N THR A 192 -6.28 -9.73 -6.41
CA THR A 192 -5.33 -10.69 -5.81
C THR A 192 -4.47 -10.04 -4.73
N VAL A 193 -4.06 -8.78 -4.93
CA VAL A 193 -3.33 -8.02 -3.90
C VAL A 193 -4.27 -7.58 -2.77
N LEU A 194 -5.48 -7.11 -3.09
CA LEU A 194 -6.46 -6.64 -2.10
C LEU A 194 -7.04 -7.76 -1.22
N GLU A 195 -6.91 -9.02 -1.62
CA GLU A 195 -7.26 -10.18 -0.81
C GLU A 195 -6.23 -10.51 0.29
N ALA A 196 -5.05 -9.88 0.26
CA ALA A 196 -4.09 -10.03 1.35
C ALA A 196 -4.65 -9.49 2.67
N ARG A 197 -4.25 -10.05 3.80
CA ARG A 197 -4.71 -9.58 5.12
C ARG A 197 -4.18 -8.18 5.44
N GLU A 198 -3.01 -7.84 4.91
CA GLU A 198 -2.43 -6.51 4.93
C GLU A 198 -1.64 -6.25 3.66
N VAL A 199 -1.71 -5.01 3.17
CA VAL A 199 -0.92 -4.56 2.02
C VAL A 199 -0.01 -3.42 2.48
N VAL A 200 1.29 -3.63 2.32
CA VAL A 200 2.35 -2.70 2.70
C VAL A 200 2.99 -2.15 1.43
N ILE A 201 3.01 -0.83 1.27
CA ILE A 201 3.56 -0.17 0.07
C ILE A 201 4.73 0.72 0.44
N ILE A 202 5.84 0.57 -0.29
CA ILE A 202 6.98 1.49 -0.26
C ILE A 202 6.90 2.47 -1.44
N ILE A 203 7.01 3.77 -1.16
CA ILE A 203 7.03 4.83 -2.20
C ILE A 203 8.13 5.82 -1.86
N THR A 204 9.20 5.86 -2.65
CA THR A 204 10.37 6.71 -2.38
C THR A 204 10.76 7.54 -3.60
N GLY A 205 11.09 8.81 -3.36
CA GLY A 205 11.62 9.76 -4.33
C GLY A 205 10.57 10.60 -5.04
N ALA A 206 10.97 11.80 -5.44
CA ALA A 206 10.11 12.83 -6.02
C ALA A 206 9.36 12.38 -7.29
N HIS A 207 9.99 11.52 -8.09
CA HIS A 207 9.41 10.94 -9.31
C HIS A 207 8.16 10.07 -9.07
N LYS A 208 7.80 9.79 -7.81
CA LYS A 208 6.57 9.06 -7.43
C LYS A 208 5.53 9.94 -6.73
N ALA A 209 5.82 11.22 -6.51
CA ALA A 209 4.97 12.10 -5.70
C ALA A 209 3.57 12.30 -6.32
N LEU A 210 3.50 12.47 -7.64
CA LEU A 210 2.22 12.58 -8.35
C LEU A 210 1.39 11.30 -8.16
N ALA A 211 2.00 10.13 -8.37
CA ALA A 211 1.32 8.86 -8.21
C ALA A 211 0.79 8.66 -6.78
N LEU A 212 1.57 9.05 -5.75
CA LEU A 212 1.11 9.03 -4.36
C LEU A 212 -0.12 9.92 -4.17
N GLN A 213 -0.06 11.19 -4.61
CA GLN A 213 -1.18 12.13 -4.51
C GLN A 213 -2.45 11.57 -5.15
N LYS A 214 -2.33 11.07 -6.39
CA LYS A 214 -3.45 10.46 -7.13
C LYS A 214 -4.06 9.26 -6.41
N CYS A 215 -3.25 8.48 -5.70
CA CYS A 215 -3.74 7.27 -5.03
C CYS A 215 -4.33 7.52 -3.64
N ILE A 216 -3.97 8.60 -2.94
CA ILE A 216 -4.42 8.83 -1.55
C ILE A 216 -5.27 10.08 -1.35
N GLU A 217 -5.17 11.10 -2.20
CA GLU A 217 -5.97 12.33 -2.10
C GLU A 217 -7.12 12.40 -3.12
N GLU A 218 -7.00 11.70 -4.25
CA GLU A 218 -8.08 11.58 -5.24
C GLU A 218 -8.91 10.31 -5.02
N GLY A 219 -9.96 10.14 -5.82
CA GLY A 219 -10.86 8.99 -5.71
C GLY A 219 -10.30 7.72 -6.34
N VAL A 220 -10.89 6.59 -5.96
CA VAL A 220 -10.61 5.27 -6.56
C VAL A 220 -10.81 5.34 -8.08
N ASN A 221 -9.75 5.01 -8.82
CA ASN A 221 -9.70 5.14 -10.28
C ASN A 221 -8.78 4.07 -10.90
N HIS A 222 -9.26 3.36 -11.92
CA HIS A 222 -8.49 2.34 -12.62
C HIS A 222 -7.30 2.88 -13.45
N MET A 223 -7.20 4.19 -13.64
CA MET A 223 -6.02 4.83 -14.22
C MET A 223 -4.86 4.96 -13.24
N TRP A 224 -5.13 4.86 -11.93
CA TRP A 224 -4.15 4.87 -10.85
C TRP A 224 -4.44 3.66 -9.97
N THR A 225 -4.08 2.46 -10.42
CA THR A 225 -4.63 1.21 -9.85
C THR A 225 -4.35 1.03 -8.36
N LEU A 226 -3.25 1.59 -7.84
CA LEU A 226 -2.97 1.61 -6.40
C LEU A 226 -4.03 2.40 -5.59
N SER A 227 -4.78 3.33 -6.18
CA SER A 227 -5.91 4.01 -5.52
C SER A 227 -6.97 3.05 -4.97
N SER A 228 -7.04 1.83 -5.49
CA SER A 228 -7.89 0.75 -4.96
C SER A 228 -7.55 0.37 -3.51
N LEU A 229 -6.36 0.68 -3.00
CA LEU A 229 -6.02 0.49 -1.58
C LEU A 229 -6.92 1.27 -0.62
N GLN A 230 -7.59 2.32 -1.08
CA GLN A 230 -8.60 3.01 -0.27
C GLN A 230 -9.75 2.08 0.15
N LEU A 231 -9.98 0.99 -0.60
CA LEU A 231 -11.01 -0.02 -0.31
C LEU A 231 -10.49 -1.13 0.60
N HIS A 232 -9.18 -1.23 0.82
CA HIS A 232 -8.58 -2.29 1.62
C HIS A 232 -8.78 -2.00 3.13
N PRO A 233 -9.07 -3.02 3.98
CA PRO A 233 -9.27 -2.82 5.42
C PRO A 233 -7.98 -2.44 6.16
N HIS A 234 -6.82 -2.91 5.67
CA HIS A 234 -5.51 -2.69 6.30
C HIS A 234 -4.45 -2.22 5.30
N PRO A 235 -4.59 -1.02 4.71
CA PRO A 235 -3.59 -0.46 3.80
C PRO A 235 -2.55 0.31 4.60
N PHE A 236 -1.28 -0.01 4.35
CA PHE A 236 -0.14 0.55 5.06
C PHE A 236 0.90 1.10 4.07
N ILE A 237 1.04 2.41 4.00
CA ILE A 237 1.94 3.09 3.06
C ILE A 237 3.08 3.73 3.84
N ILE A 238 4.31 3.50 3.40
CA ILE A 238 5.51 4.11 3.96
C ILE A 238 6.22 4.85 2.84
N VAL A 239 6.56 6.10 3.09
CA VAL A 239 7.15 7.01 2.12
C VAL A 239 8.34 7.76 2.68
N ASP A 240 9.21 8.26 1.80
CA ASP A 240 10.17 9.31 2.15
C ASP A 240 9.54 10.71 1.99
N GLU A 241 10.22 11.76 2.48
CA GLU A 241 9.73 13.15 2.34
C GLU A 241 9.54 13.54 0.86
N ASP A 242 10.48 13.15 -0.01
CA ASP A 242 10.45 13.49 -1.44
C ASP A 242 9.20 12.95 -2.15
N ALA A 243 8.72 11.76 -1.78
CA ALA A 243 7.47 11.23 -2.33
C ALA A 243 6.23 12.04 -1.91
N THR A 244 6.33 12.95 -0.93
CA THR A 244 5.20 13.76 -0.45
C THR A 244 5.06 15.12 -1.12
N LEU A 245 5.94 15.48 -2.07
CA LEU A 245 6.02 16.82 -2.66
C LEU A 245 4.71 17.30 -3.32
N GLU A 246 3.90 16.40 -3.84
CA GLU A 246 2.59 16.71 -4.47
C GLU A 246 1.42 16.61 -3.48
N LEU A 247 1.64 16.16 -2.24
CA LEU A 247 0.59 16.09 -1.23
C LEU A 247 0.26 17.47 -0.67
N LYS A 248 -0.99 17.64 -0.23
CA LYS A 248 -1.36 18.83 0.53
C LYS A 248 -0.62 18.85 1.86
N VAL A 249 -0.13 20.02 2.25
CA VAL A 249 0.50 20.24 3.57
C VAL A 249 -0.36 19.72 4.72
N LYS A 250 -1.69 19.87 4.61
CA LYS A 250 -2.64 19.38 5.63
C LYS A 250 -2.61 17.85 5.74
N THR A 251 -2.49 17.13 4.62
CA THR A 251 -2.41 15.66 4.58
C THR A 251 -1.15 15.17 5.28
N VAL A 252 0.00 15.75 4.95
CA VAL A 252 1.29 15.43 5.59
C VAL A 252 1.23 15.68 7.10
N LYS A 253 0.77 16.87 7.51
CA LYS A 253 0.64 17.22 8.94
C LYS A 253 -0.32 16.28 9.69
N TYR A 254 -1.43 15.89 9.06
CA TYR A 254 -2.41 14.98 9.63
C TYR A 254 -1.77 13.62 9.96
N PHE A 255 -1.08 12.99 9.01
CA PHE A 255 -0.48 11.68 9.22
C PHE A 255 0.71 11.70 10.20
N LYS A 256 1.58 12.73 10.12
CA LYS A 256 2.65 12.92 11.12
C LYS A 256 2.08 13.07 12.53
N SER A 257 0.97 13.82 12.68
CA SER A 257 0.31 14.00 13.98
C SER A 257 -0.29 12.69 14.51
N ILE A 258 -0.94 11.90 13.65
CA ILE A 258 -1.53 10.60 14.05
C ILE A 258 -0.46 9.62 14.49
N GLU A 259 0.63 9.52 13.73
CA GLU A 259 1.74 8.63 14.09
C GLU A 259 2.35 9.02 15.44
N LYS A 260 2.58 10.33 15.66
CA LYS A 260 3.11 10.84 16.93
C LYS A 260 2.22 10.44 18.11
N VAL A 261 0.92 10.69 18.02
CA VAL A 261 -0.03 10.34 19.09
C VAL A 261 -0.09 8.82 19.29
N GLY A 262 -0.09 8.05 18.20
CA GLY A 262 -0.05 6.59 18.27
C GLY A 262 1.18 6.07 19.02
N ASN A 263 2.35 6.65 18.75
CA ASN A 263 3.60 6.30 19.43
C ASN A 263 3.58 6.70 20.91
N GLU A 264 3.09 7.89 21.26
CA GLU A 264 2.97 8.36 22.65
C GLU A 264 2.05 7.47 23.49
N LEU A 265 0.96 6.98 22.90
CA LEU A 265 0.01 6.09 23.56
C LEU A 265 0.39 4.61 23.50
N GLY A 266 1.48 4.26 22.81
CA GLY A 266 1.83 2.87 22.51
C GLY A 266 0.77 2.13 21.68
N PHE A 267 -0.11 2.86 21.00
CA PHE A 267 -1.18 2.29 20.19
C PHE A 267 -0.62 1.78 18.87
N ARG A 268 -0.76 0.48 18.64
CA ARG A 268 -0.49 -0.16 17.34
C ARG A 268 -1.80 -0.70 16.78
N GLN A 269 -2.07 -0.40 15.51
CA GLN A 269 -3.17 -1.04 14.82
C GLN A 269 -2.89 -2.55 14.75
N MET A 270 -3.62 -3.33 15.54
CA MET A 270 -3.56 -4.79 15.47
C MET A 270 -4.43 -5.24 14.29
N LEU A 271 -3.90 -6.13 13.45
CA LEU A 271 -4.76 -6.82 12.50
C LEU A 271 -5.74 -7.73 13.25
N PRO A 272 -7.00 -7.82 12.82
CA PRO A 272 -7.93 -8.81 13.33
C PRO A 272 -7.36 -10.21 13.06
N ARG A 273 -7.28 -11.04 14.10
CA ARG A 273 -6.78 -12.43 14.05
C ARG A 273 -7.67 -13.40 13.23
N LYS A 274 -8.60 -12.91 12.42
CA LYS A 274 -9.74 -13.70 11.92
C LYS A 274 -9.25 -14.89 11.09
N ARG A 275 -9.42 -16.09 11.67
CA ARG A 275 -9.24 -17.40 11.04
C ARG A 275 -10.34 -17.56 9.99
N ASP A 276 -9.97 -17.46 8.72
CA ASP A 276 -10.81 -17.97 7.64
C ASP A 276 -10.25 -19.33 7.23
N SER A 277 -10.58 -20.34 8.04
CA SER A 277 -10.54 -21.73 7.62
C SER A 277 -11.93 -22.29 7.84
N LEU A 278 -12.62 -22.59 6.74
CA LEU A 278 -13.93 -23.24 6.63
C LEU A 278 -13.99 -24.66 7.27
N ALA A 279 -13.07 -25.00 8.16
CA ALA A 279 -12.90 -26.34 8.74
C ALA A 279 -13.31 -26.45 10.23
N GLU A 280 -13.52 -25.34 10.95
CA GLU A 280 -13.85 -25.40 12.40
C GLU A 280 -15.36 -25.24 12.71
N ASP A 281 -16.20 -24.92 11.72
CA ASP A 281 -17.64 -24.63 11.93
C ASP A 281 -18.52 -25.88 12.19
N GLN A 282 -17.91 -27.06 12.34
CA GLN A 282 -18.62 -28.32 12.61
C GLN A 282 -18.32 -28.98 13.96
N LEU A 283 -17.51 -28.35 14.82
CA LEU A 283 -17.13 -28.92 16.12
C LEU A 283 -17.27 -27.91 17.26
N SER A 284 -18.49 -27.42 17.50
CA SER A 284 -18.86 -26.88 18.81
C SER A 284 -20.34 -27.10 19.13
N HIS A 285 -20.76 -28.37 19.14
CA HIS A 285 -21.93 -28.78 19.89
C HIS A 285 -21.59 -28.93 21.38
N PHE A 286 -22.26 -28.13 22.21
CA PHE A 286 -22.64 -28.39 23.61
C PHE A 286 -21.56 -28.81 24.63
N VAL A 287 -21.25 -27.89 25.56
CA VAL A 287 -21.29 -28.16 27.03
C VAL A 287 -21.53 -26.83 27.78
N PRO A 288 -22.68 -26.59 28.44
CA PRO A 288 -22.77 -25.59 29.50
C PRO A 288 -22.40 -26.21 30.84
N GLN A 289 -21.37 -25.68 31.51
CA GLN A 289 -21.13 -25.92 32.93
C GLN A 289 -22.11 -25.10 33.77
N GLN A 290 -22.81 -25.76 34.69
CA GLN A 290 -23.67 -25.15 35.70
C GLN A 290 -22.87 -24.29 36.69
N PRO A 291 -23.50 -23.25 37.26
CA PRO A 291 -23.24 -22.87 38.64
C PRO A 291 -24.48 -23.02 39.53
N SER A 292 -24.18 -23.38 40.76
CA SER A 292 -25.00 -23.62 41.95
C SER A 292 -25.96 -22.50 42.35
N GLN A 293 -27.06 -22.92 43.00
CA GLN A 293 -28.15 -22.12 43.56
C GLN A 293 -27.77 -21.28 44.80
N GLN A 294 -28.70 -20.36 45.12
CA GLN A 294 -28.91 -19.55 46.35
C GLN A 294 -28.22 -18.18 46.34
N THR A 295 -28.92 -17.05 46.34
CA THR A 295 -29.90 -16.60 47.35
C THR A 295 -30.77 -15.45 46.79
N GLU A 296 -32.06 -15.45 47.15
CA GLU A 296 -32.99 -14.33 46.95
C GLU A 296 -32.66 -13.13 47.86
N LYS A 297 -32.74 -11.90 47.33
CA LYS A 297 -33.23 -10.71 48.06
C LYS A 297 -33.63 -9.59 47.09
N GLN A 298 -34.78 -8.99 47.40
CA GLN A 298 -35.53 -7.98 46.67
C GLN A 298 -34.78 -6.65 46.47
N GLY A 299 -35.06 -5.95 45.36
CA GLY A 299 -34.71 -4.53 45.20
C GLY A 299 -34.80 -3.98 43.77
N SER A 300 -35.92 -3.28 43.49
CA SER A 300 -36.17 -2.31 42.41
C SER A 300 -35.86 -2.67 40.94
N GLU A 301 -36.93 -2.87 40.16
CA GLU A 301 -36.91 -2.73 38.69
C GLU A 301 -36.42 -1.34 38.28
N LEU A 302 -35.27 -1.27 37.63
CA LEU A 302 -34.83 -0.12 36.83
C LEU A 302 -34.97 -0.49 35.35
N THR A 303 -36.16 -0.24 34.82
CA THR A 303 -36.45 -0.35 33.38
C THR A 303 -35.78 0.81 32.66
N LEU A 304 -34.67 0.55 31.96
CA LEU A 304 -34.06 1.52 31.05
C LEU A 304 -34.94 1.68 29.81
N ALA A 305 -35.71 2.76 29.75
CA ALA A 305 -36.49 3.13 28.58
C ALA A 305 -35.56 3.66 27.46
N VAL A 306 -35.66 3.05 26.28
CA VAL A 306 -35.05 3.55 25.04
C VAL A 306 -35.81 4.82 24.60
N PRO A 307 -35.16 5.98 24.40
CA PRO A 307 -35.84 7.16 23.89
C PRO A 307 -36.32 6.91 22.45
N LYS A 308 -37.62 7.13 22.19
CA LYS A 308 -38.15 7.19 20.82
C LYS A 308 -37.61 8.45 20.14
N LEU A 309 -36.86 8.29 19.05
CA LEU A 309 -36.49 9.39 18.17
C LEU A 309 -37.77 9.92 17.47
N ASP A 310 -38.11 11.18 17.73
CA ASP A 310 -39.17 11.88 17.02
C ASP A 310 -38.57 12.43 15.71
N VAL A 311 -38.98 11.88 14.57
CA VAL A 311 -38.53 12.31 13.24
C VAL A 311 -39.56 13.27 12.67
N SER A 312 -39.67 14.47 13.25
CA SER A 312 -40.32 15.59 12.58
C SER A 312 -39.30 16.24 11.64
N ARG A 313 -39.42 15.97 10.32
CA ARG A 313 -38.61 16.64 9.29
C ARG A 313 -38.97 18.12 9.23
N SER A 314 -38.08 19.01 9.66
CA SER A 314 -38.13 20.42 9.27
C SER A 314 -37.71 20.55 7.81
N ALA A 315 -38.52 21.23 6.99
CA ALA A 315 -38.20 21.49 5.59
C ALA A 315 -36.85 22.23 5.46
N SER A 316 -35.97 21.72 4.59
CA SER A 316 -34.71 22.38 4.23
C SER A 316 -34.98 23.76 3.62
N PRO A 317 -34.21 24.80 3.94
CA PRO A 317 -34.37 26.10 3.32
C PRO A 317 -33.94 26.05 1.85
N VAL A 318 -34.73 26.68 0.98
CA VAL A 318 -34.44 26.84 -0.45
C VAL A 318 -33.21 27.75 -0.61
N LEU A 319 -32.18 27.26 -1.30
CA LEU A 319 -30.97 28.04 -1.61
C LEU A 319 -31.24 28.98 -2.79
N GLY A 320 -31.25 30.29 -2.53
CA GLY A 320 -31.30 31.33 -3.57
C GLY A 320 -29.91 31.60 -4.19
N PRO A 321 -29.85 32.23 -5.39
CA PRO A 321 -28.61 32.49 -6.10
C PRO A 321 -27.69 33.49 -5.36
N MET A 322 -26.37 33.29 -5.50
CA MET A 322 -25.28 34.01 -4.82
C MET A 322 -25.20 35.52 -5.12
N SER A 323 -26.07 36.08 -5.96
CA SER A 323 -26.09 37.51 -6.32
C SER A 323 -26.85 38.40 -5.34
N ALA A 324 -27.45 37.84 -4.27
CA ALA A 324 -28.32 38.57 -3.35
C ALA A 324 -27.73 38.75 -1.92
N ARG A 325 -26.41 38.63 -1.75
CA ARG A 325 -25.74 38.74 -0.43
C ARG A 325 -24.65 39.81 -0.36
N ILE A 326 -24.88 40.98 -0.94
CA ILE A 326 -24.07 42.18 -0.63
C ILE A 326 -24.97 43.42 -0.70
N GLU A 327 -25.47 43.86 0.45
CA GLU A 327 -25.79 45.26 0.69
C GLU A 327 -24.99 45.69 1.93
N ASP A 328 -23.78 46.17 1.70
CA ASP A 328 -23.07 47.00 2.67
C ASP A 328 -22.26 48.04 1.87
N LYS A 329 -22.84 49.24 1.75
CA LYS A 329 -22.42 50.27 0.79
C LYS A 329 -21.28 51.17 1.29
N ASP A 330 -20.72 50.94 2.47
CA ASP A 330 -19.75 51.86 3.08
C ASP A 330 -18.32 51.32 3.24
N ALA A 331 -18.03 50.08 2.84
CA ALA A 331 -16.66 49.52 2.89
C ALA A 331 -15.86 49.67 1.59
N SER A 332 -16.52 49.94 0.45
CA SER A 332 -15.86 49.95 -0.87
C SER A 332 -15.19 51.29 -1.24
N ALA A 333 -15.52 52.39 -0.56
CA ALA A 333 -14.97 53.71 -0.88
C ALA A 333 -13.60 53.99 -0.22
N ALA A 334 -13.31 53.35 0.93
CA ALA A 334 -12.05 53.54 1.65
C ALA A 334 -10.87 52.71 1.09
N ALA A 335 -11.16 51.57 0.45
CA ALA A 335 -10.12 50.71 -0.14
C ALA A 335 -9.61 51.21 -1.51
N MET A 336 -10.39 52.07 -2.19
CA MET A 336 -10.07 52.58 -3.53
C MET A 336 -9.23 53.87 -3.53
N GLN A 337 -8.96 54.47 -2.37
CA GLN A 337 -8.07 55.64 -2.23
C GLN A 337 -6.65 55.30 -1.76
N ALA A 338 -6.37 54.03 -1.41
CA ALA A 338 -5.05 53.59 -0.94
C ALA A 338 -4.17 52.96 -2.04
N LEU A 339 -4.65 52.92 -3.29
CA LEU A 339 -3.97 52.28 -4.43
C LEU A 339 -3.40 53.26 -5.47
N ASP A 340 -3.59 54.56 -5.30
CA ASP A 340 -3.05 55.62 -6.19
C ASP A 340 -1.78 56.31 -5.65
N ALA A 341 -1.21 55.81 -4.56
CA ALA A 341 0.00 56.37 -3.96
C ALA A 341 0.99 55.25 -3.61
N LEU A 342 1.74 54.77 -4.62
CA LEU A 342 3.11 54.25 -4.55
C LEU A 342 3.46 53.68 -5.93
N GLY A 343 3.83 54.57 -6.86
CA GLY A 343 4.52 54.22 -8.09
C GLY A 343 5.99 53.97 -7.81
N ASP A 344 6.51 52.82 -8.27
CA ASP A 344 7.73 52.67 -9.08
C ASP A 344 8.05 51.18 -9.23
N GLU A 345 8.22 50.73 -10.49
CA GLU A 345 8.63 49.38 -10.85
C GLU A 345 10.09 49.09 -10.43
N PRO A 346 10.40 47.92 -9.85
CA PRO A 346 11.78 47.45 -9.80
C PRO A 346 12.15 46.68 -11.08
N GLN A 347 13.12 47.20 -11.81
CA GLN A 347 13.78 46.56 -12.95
C GLN A 347 14.42 45.21 -12.55
N LEU A 348 14.03 44.14 -13.24
CA LEU A 348 14.65 42.81 -13.14
C LEU A 348 15.92 42.75 -14.01
N ALA A 349 17.07 42.55 -13.39
CA ALA A 349 18.34 42.26 -14.07
C ALA A 349 18.49 40.75 -14.39
N PRO A 350 19.08 40.36 -15.54
CA PRO A 350 19.14 38.96 -15.96
C PRO A 350 20.19 38.12 -15.21
N MET A 351 19.85 36.84 -14.99
CA MET A 351 20.68 35.81 -14.36
C MET A 351 21.87 35.40 -15.24
N SER A 352 22.99 36.11 -15.11
CA SER A 352 24.31 35.59 -15.51
C SER A 352 25.42 36.21 -14.67
N ALA A 353 25.41 36.01 -13.35
CA ALA A 353 26.54 36.30 -12.47
C ALA A 353 26.31 35.76 -11.05
N ARG A 354 26.48 34.45 -10.83
CA ARG A 354 26.89 33.89 -9.53
C ARG A 354 27.69 32.60 -9.76
N VAL A 355 28.96 32.80 -10.10
CA VAL A 355 30.05 31.84 -10.01
C VAL A 355 31.16 32.55 -9.22
N GLU A 356 31.78 31.83 -8.29
CA GLU A 356 32.95 32.17 -7.45
C GLU A 356 32.75 33.14 -6.27
N ALA A 357 32.69 32.58 -5.05
CA ALA A 357 33.81 32.54 -4.08
C ALA A 357 33.46 31.63 -2.90
#